data_AF-A0A380TIV9-F1
#
_entry.id   AF-A0A380TIV9-F1
#
_cell.length_a   1.000
_cell.length_b   1.000
_cell.length_c   1.000
_cell.angle_alpha   90.00
_cell.angle_beta   90.00
_cell.angle_gamma   90.00
#
_symmetry.space_group_name_H-M   'P 1'
#
loop_
_entity.id
_entity.type
_entity.pdbx_description
1 polymer ?
#
loop_
_entity_poly.entity_id
_entity_poly.type
_entity_poly.pdbx_seq_one_letter_code
_entity_poly.pdbx_strand_id
1 'polypeptide(L)'
;MSRIWESGFGRVATARCQRRRSRGLASEAVWIFHVSPDGRFAYNLAAGKQDDSAELYEFDLTTRTSRKLCRVDELDPHLAGFDTHTGYGSWDDRGRFYFVSFPSPSSPKFRQENAIVTAIDPVRLKQALGLIP
;
A
#
# COMPACT_ATOMS: atom_id res chain seq x y z
N MET A 1 -10.76 21.78 -38.53
CA MET A 1 -10.26 22.02 -37.15
C MET A 1 -10.14 20.69 -36.43
N SER A 2 -9.08 20.55 -35.67
CA SER A 2 -8.24 19.35 -35.54
C SER A 2 -8.73 18.32 -34.52
N ARG A 3 -8.46 17.04 -34.82
CA ARG A 3 -8.54 15.88 -33.90
C ARG A 3 -7.53 16.03 -32.77
N ILE A 4 -7.93 15.70 -31.55
CA ILE A 4 -7.03 15.42 -30.42
C ILE A 4 -7.46 14.08 -29.81
N TRP A 5 -7.30 13.02 -30.60
CA TRP A 5 -7.45 11.62 -30.17
C TRP A 5 -6.28 10.84 -30.78
N GLU A 6 -5.05 11.18 -30.39
CA GLU A 6 -3.84 10.42 -30.71
C GLU A 6 -2.66 11.04 -29.94
N SER A 7 -2.47 10.62 -28.69
CA SER A 7 -1.12 10.45 -28.12
C SER A 7 -1.22 9.51 -26.91
N GLY A 8 -0.42 8.44 -26.94
CA GLY A 8 -0.52 7.30 -26.03
C GLY A 8 -0.27 7.65 -24.57
N PHE A 9 -1.34 7.77 -23.79
CA PHE A 9 -1.29 7.90 -22.35
C PHE A 9 -1.75 6.61 -21.67
N GLY A 10 -0.85 6.02 -20.88
CA GLY A 10 -1.13 4.85 -20.04
C GLY A 10 -0.32 3.62 -20.45
N ARG A 11 0.96 3.56 -20.07
CA ARG A 11 1.60 2.26 -19.90
C ARG A 11 0.97 1.61 -18.67
N VAL A 12 0.03 0.69 -18.90
CA VAL A 12 -0.55 -0.12 -17.81
C VAL A 12 0.56 -1.03 -17.29
N ALA A 13 1.15 -0.68 -16.15
CA ALA A 13 2.02 -1.57 -15.40
C ALA A 13 1.14 -2.49 -14.55
N THR A 14 0.89 -3.71 -15.01
CA THR A 14 0.29 -4.76 -14.18
C THR A 14 1.37 -5.36 -13.28
N ALA A 15 1.35 -5.04 -11.99
CA ALA A 15 2.06 -5.83 -10.98
C ALA A 15 1.28 -7.13 -10.76
N ARG A 16 1.85 -8.29 -11.12
CA ARG A 16 1.27 -9.58 -10.73
C ARG A 16 1.72 -9.87 -9.29
N CYS A 17 0.80 -9.72 -8.33
CA CYS A 17 0.88 -10.48 -7.10
C CYS A 17 0.85 -11.97 -7.46
N GLN A 18 1.87 -12.75 -7.08
CA GLN A 18 1.96 -14.16 -7.42
C GLN A 18 0.83 -14.95 -6.74
N ARG A 19 -0.21 -15.26 -7.53
CA ARG A 19 -1.31 -16.15 -7.13
C ARG A 19 -0.80 -17.55 -6.81
N ARG A 20 -0.79 -17.95 -5.54
CA ARG A 20 -1.09 -19.35 -5.21
C ARG A 20 -2.60 -19.51 -5.20
N ARG A 21 -3.15 -20.24 -6.18
CA ARG A 21 -4.57 -20.62 -6.20
C ARG A 21 -4.89 -21.37 -4.91
N SER A 22 -5.52 -20.69 -3.96
CA SER A 22 -6.27 -21.34 -2.87
C SER A 22 -7.74 -21.03 -3.10
N ARG A 23 -8.58 -22.07 -3.07
CA ARG A 23 -10.03 -21.98 -3.23
C ARG A 23 -10.60 -21.26 -2.00
N GLY A 24 -10.97 -20.00 -2.18
CA GLY A 24 -11.67 -19.17 -1.22
C GLY A 24 -11.66 -17.74 -1.71
N LEU A 25 -12.83 -17.11 -1.85
CA LEU A 25 -12.97 -15.71 -2.23
C LEU A 25 -12.54 -14.79 -1.06
N ALA A 26 -11.29 -14.90 -0.61
CA ALA A 26 -10.65 -13.78 0.09
C ALA A 26 -10.15 -12.87 -1.02
N SER A 27 -10.95 -11.85 -1.36
CA SER A 27 -10.50 -10.78 -2.22
C SER A 27 -9.35 -10.05 -1.51
N GLU A 28 -8.11 -10.44 -1.78
CA GLU A 28 -6.92 -9.62 -1.51
C GLU A 28 -7.03 -8.36 -2.38
N ALA A 29 -7.88 -7.43 -1.96
CA ALA A 29 -8.06 -6.17 -2.64
C ALA A 29 -6.91 -5.24 -2.23
N VAL A 30 -6.26 -4.66 -3.25
CA VAL A 30 -5.29 -3.58 -3.05
C VAL A 30 -6.08 -2.29 -2.96
N TRP A 31 -6.14 -1.71 -1.76
CA TRP A 31 -6.93 -0.50 -1.48
C TRP A 31 -6.09 0.78 -1.42
N ILE A 32 -4.76 0.64 -1.50
CA ILE A 32 -3.81 1.74 -1.37
C ILE A 32 -2.77 1.66 -2.47
N PHE A 33 -2.55 2.80 -3.14
CA PHE A 33 -1.56 2.90 -4.20
C PHE A 33 -0.93 4.31 -4.21
N HIS A 34 0.35 4.39 -3.90
CA HIS A 34 1.14 5.62 -3.96
C HIS A 34 2.28 5.46 -4.95
N VAL A 35 2.30 6.24 -6.02
CA VAL A 35 3.49 6.36 -6.88
C VAL A 35 4.40 7.41 -6.26
N SER A 36 5.69 7.12 -6.12
CA SER A 36 6.69 8.06 -5.62
C SER A 36 6.80 9.28 -6.54
N PRO A 37 7.17 10.47 -6.02
CA PRO A 37 7.26 11.69 -6.82
C PRO A 37 8.22 11.59 -8.02
N ASP A 38 9.26 10.76 -7.91
CA ASP A 38 10.21 10.47 -8.99
C ASP A 38 9.70 9.43 -10.01
N GLY A 39 8.50 8.88 -9.80
CA GLY A 39 7.88 7.88 -10.67
C GLY A 39 8.58 6.52 -10.67
N ARG A 40 9.51 6.27 -9.74
CA ARG A 40 10.32 5.06 -9.71
C ARG A 40 9.65 3.90 -8.97
N PHE A 41 8.96 4.20 -7.87
CA PHE A 41 8.38 3.19 -7.00
C PHE A 41 6.87 3.39 -6.88
N ALA A 42 6.14 2.29 -6.73
CA ALA A 42 4.78 2.29 -6.25
C ALA A 42 4.71 1.57 -4.90
N TYR A 43 4.04 2.17 -3.92
CA TYR A 43 3.77 1.57 -2.62
C TYR A 43 2.32 1.14 -2.56
N ASN A 44 2.08 -0.10 -2.13
CA ASN A 44 0.75 -0.65 -2.01
C ASN A 44 0.57 -1.45 -0.73
N LEU A 45 -0.64 -1.41 -0.18
CA LEU A 45 -1.05 -2.27 0.91
C LEU A 45 -1.94 -3.37 0.36
N ALA A 46 -1.52 -4.61 0.56
CA ALA A 46 -2.32 -5.79 0.29
C ALA A 46 -3.05 -6.18 1.57
N ALA A 47 -4.38 -6.29 1.51
CA ALA A 47 -5.14 -6.84 2.62
C ALA A 47 -4.64 -8.26 2.92
N GLY A 48 -4.37 -8.55 4.19
CA GLY A 48 -3.99 -9.88 4.65
C GLY A 48 -5.14 -10.88 4.45
N LYS A 49 -4.87 -12.15 4.69
CA LYS A 49 -5.95 -13.13 4.88
C LYS A 49 -6.76 -12.77 6.11
N GLN A 50 -7.94 -13.37 6.26
CA GLN A 50 -8.77 -13.20 7.44
C GLN A 50 -7.91 -13.47 8.70
N ASP A 51 -7.88 -12.51 9.62
CA ASP A 51 -7.05 -12.44 10.84
C ASP A 51 -5.55 -12.07 10.67
N ASP A 52 -5.08 -11.81 9.45
CA ASP A 52 -3.73 -11.31 9.18
C ASP A 52 -3.70 -9.80 8.94
N SER A 53 -2.68 -9.14 9.49
CA SER A 53 -2.42 -7.71 9.25
C SER A 53 -2.11 -7.45 7.78
N ALA A 54 -2.53 -6.30 7.27
CA ALA A 54 -2.17 -5.89 5.91
C ALA A 54 -0.65 -5.79 5.75
N GLU A 55 -0.18 -6.03 4.53
CA GLU A 55 1.24 -6.05 4.21
C GLU A 55 1.58 -4.88 3.28
N LEU A 56 2.62 -4.13 3.62
CA LEU A 56 3.15 -3.03 2.83
C LEU A 56 4.19 -3.56 1.83
N TYR A 57 3.97 -3.26 0.56
CA TYR A 57 4.85 -3.61 -0.54
C TYR A 57 5.40 -2.36 -1.22
N GLU A 58 6.64 -2.47 -1.71
CA GLU A 58 7.25 -1.58 -2.69
C GLU A 58 7.34 -2.32 -4.04
N PHE A 59 6.95 -1.65 -5.11
CA PHE A 59 7.07 -2.12 -6.48
C PHE A 59 7.97 -1.17 -7.26
N ASP A 60 9.09 -1.66 -7.78
CA ASP A 60 9.95 -0.88 -8.67
C ASP A 60 9.34 -0.89 -10.08
N LEU A 61 8.93 0.30 -10.56
CA LEU A 61 8.27 0.48 -11.86
C LEU A 61 9.24 0.30 -13.04
N THR A 62 10.55 0.39 -12.79
CA THR A 62 11.59 0.18 -13.80
C THR A 62 11.87 -1.30 -13.99
N THR A 63 12.16 -2.02 -12.89
CA THR A 63 12.52 -3.45 -12.93
C THR A 63 11.30 -4.37 -12.93
N ARG A 64 10.12 -3.84 -12.58
CA ARG A 64 8.86 -4.57 -12.44
C ARG A 64 8.89 -5.66 -11.37
N THR A 65 9.64 -5.42 -10.29
CA THR A 65 9.78 -6.35 -9.17
C THR A 65 9.11 -5.80 -7.92
N SER A 66 8.44 -6.69 -7.18
CA SER A 66 7.86 -6.39 -5.86
C SER A 66 8.81 -6.79 -4.73
N ARG A 67 8.81 -6.02 -3.65
CA ARG A 67 9.45 -6.33 -2.38
C ARG A 67 8.44 -6.09 -1.25
N LYS A 68 8.25 -7.08 -0.39
CA LYS A 68 7.55 -6.86 0.89
C LYS A 68 8.45 -6.01 1.78
N LEU A 69 7.91 -4.93 2.33
CA LEU A 69 8.61 -4.10 3.31
C LEU A 69 8.36 -4.62 4.72
N CYS A 70 7.09 -4.70 5.13
CA CYS A 70 6.68 -5.11 6.47
C CYS A 70 5.16 -5.41 6.51
N ARG A 71 4.68 -5.94 7.64
CA ARG A 71 3.26 -5.89 8.02
C ARG A 71 2.93 -4.53 8.63
N VAL A 72 1.67 -4.11 8.56
CA VAL A 72 1.23 -2.82 9.10
C VAL A 72 1.35 -2.75 10.62
N ASP A 73 1.16 -3.87 11.31
CA ASP A 73 1.33 -3.96 12.77
C ASP A 73 2.80 -4.00 13.21
N GLU A 74 3.73 -4.23 12.28
CA GLU A 74 5.17 -4.06 12.51
C GLU A 74 5.60 -2.58 12.35
N LEU A 75 4.85 -1.77 11.59
CA LEU A 75 5.08 -0.33 11.51
C LEU A 75 4.69 0.36 12.83
N ASP A 76 3.54 -0.02 13.36
CA ASP A 76 3.02 0.45 14.64
C ASP A 76 2.07 -0.60 15.23
N PRO A 77 2.37 -1.17 16.42
CA PRO A 77 1.50 -2.14 17.08
C PRO A 77 0.06 -1.64 17.32
N HIS A 78 -0.17 -0.32 17.38
CA HIS A 78 -1.53 0.24 17.51
C HIS A 78 -2.41 -0.04 16.29
N LEU A 79 -1.81 -0.31 15.14
CA LEU A 79 -2.54 -0.64 13.91
C LEU A 79 -3.01 -2.10 13.87
N ALA A 80 -2.62 -2.93 14.85
CA ALA A 80 -3.12 -4.30 14.97
C ALA A 80 -4.65 -4.31 15.12
N GLY A 81 -5.35 -5.10 14.30
CA GLY A 81 -6.81 -5.22 14.32
C GLY A 81 -7.56 -4.13 13.54
N PHE A 82 -6.86 -3.16 12.94
CA PHE A 82 -7.44 -2.39 11.83
C PHE A 82 -7.42 -3.25 10.57
N ASP A 83 -8.54 -3.31 9.85
CA ASP A 83 -8.77 -4.23 8.72
C ASP A 83 -9.16 -3.52 7.42
N THR A 84 -9.36 -2.20 7.47
CA THR A 84 -9.67 -1.36 6.32
C THR A 84 -8.62 -0.27 6.21
N HIS A 85 -7.93 -0.19 5.07
CA HIS A 85 -6.91 0.82 4.84
C HIS A 85 -7.17 1.53 3.50
N THR A 86 -7.03 2.86 3.46
CA THR A 86 -7.16 3.65 2.23
C THR A 86 -6.09 4.73 2.12
N GLY A 87 -5.76 5.13 0.90
CA GLY A 87 -4.70 6.10 0.61
C GLY A 87 -4.40 6.16 -0.87
N TYR A 88 -4.28 7.36 -1.42
CA TYR A 88 -3.93 7.56 -2.82
C TYR A 88 -3.25 8.91 -3.01
N GLY A 89 -2.06 8.91 -3.62
CA GLY A 89 -1.37 10.14 -4.04
C GLY A 89 -1.06 11.16 -2.93
N SER A 90 -1.24 10.79 -1.65
CA SER A 90 -1.04 11.65 -0.49
C SER A 90 0.42 11.66 -0.08
N TRP A 91 1.21 12.52 -0.71
CA TRP A 91 2.60 12.79 -0.35
C TRP A 91 2.73 14.19 0.27
N ASP A 92 3.65 14.35 1.22
CA ASP A 92 4.08 15.68 1.69
C ASP A 92 5.35 16.18 0.96
N ASP A 93 5.71 17.42 1.25
CA ASP A 93 6.92 18.09 0.75
C ASP A 93 8.23 17.48 1.28
N ARG A 94 8.16 16.62 2.29
CA ARG A 94 9.28 15.89 2.89
C ARG A 94 9.46 14.50 2.29
N GLY A 95 8.63 14.11 1.32
CA GLY A 95 8.70 12.80 0.68
C GLY A 95 8.14 11.66 1.53
N ARG A 96 7.20 11.95 2.44
CA ARG A 96 6.43 10.93 3.16
C ARG A 96 5.09 10.71 2.47
N PHE A 97 4.63 9.46 2.41
CA PHE A 97 3.28 9.15 1.96
C PHE A 97 2.36 8.79 3.13
N TYR A 98 1.07 8.98 2.94
CA TYR A 98 0.08 8.80 4.01
C TYR A 98 -1.00 7.79 3.62
N PHE A 99 -1.38 6.96 4.58
CA PHE A 99 -2.61 6.17 4.49
C PHE A 99 -3.42 6.28 5.77
N VAL A 100 -4.70 5.92 5.69
CA VAL A 100 -5.63 5.94 6.81
C VAL A 100 -6.13 4.53 7.07
N SER A 101 -6.16 4.15 8.35
CA SER A 101 -6.66 2.86 8.82
C SER A 101 -7.98 3.06 9.57
N PHE A 102 -8.98 2.24 9.25
CA PHE A 102 -10.30 2.22 9.87
C PHE A 102 -10.60 0.82 10.43
N PRO A 103 -11.30 0.73 11.56
CA PRO A 103 -11.92 -0.52 11.96
C PRO A 103 -13.23 -0.71 11.18
N SER A 104 -13.35 -1.79 10.42
CA SER A 104 -14.62 -2.20 9.83
C SER A 104 -15.59 -2.70 10.91
N PRO A 105 -16.89 -2.90 10.61
CA PRO A 105 -17.84 -3.50 11.55
C PRO A 105 -17.45 -4.87 12.11
N SER A 106 -16.57 -5.63 11.43
CA SER A 106 -16.06 -6.91 11.91
C SER A 106 -14.78 -6.80 12.74
N SER A 107 -14.17 -5.62 12.82
CA SER A 107 -12.95 -5.40 13.59
C SER A 107 -13.22 -5.41 15.10
N PRO A 108 -12.33 -5.98 15.92
CA PRO A 108 -12.40 -5.86 17.38
C PRO A 108 -12.28 -4.41 17.87
N LYS A 109 -11.84 -3.48 17.01
CA LYS A 109 -11.69 -2.05 17.29
C LYS A 109 -12.90 -1.22 16.86
N PHE A 110 -13.93 -1.83 16.27
CA PHE A 110 -15.10 -1.11 15.78
C PHE A 110 -15.80 -0.36 16.92
N ARG A 111 -16.02 0.95 16.73
CA ARG A 111 -16.59 1.89 17.73
C ARG A 111 -15.78 2.05 19.02
N GLN A 112 -14.61 1.43 19.12
CA GLN A 112 -13.72 1.55 20.27
C GLN A 112 -12.54 2.48 19.97
N GLU A 113 -12.11 2.53 18.72
CA GLU A 113 -10.96 3.31 18.28
C GLU A 113 -11.34 4.23 17.11
N ASN A 114 -10.67 5.37 17.03
CA ASN A 114 -10.79 6.28 15.90
C ASN A 114 -9.96 5.80 14.71
N ALA A 115 -10.21 6.39 13.54
CA ALA A 115 -9.33 6.23 12.39
C ALA A 115 -7.92 6.75 12.70
N ILE A 116 -6.90 6.04 12.22
CA ILE A 116 -5.50 6.42 12.39
C ILE A 116 -4.94 6.84 11.04
N VAL A 117 -4.34 8.04 10.99
CA VAL A 117 -3.59 8.52 9.83
C VAL A 117 -2.12 8.20 10.06
N THR A 118 -1.54 7.37 9.19
CA THR A 118 -0.16 6.93 9.28
C THR A 118 0.67 7.60 8.19
N ALA A 119 1.79 8.22 8.58
CA ALA A 119 2.77 8.80 7.67
C ALA A 119 3.99 7.88 7.57
N ILE A 120 4.39 7.52 6.35
CA ILE A 120 5.53 6.67 6.06
C ILE A 120 6.60 7.46 5.34
N ASP A 121 7.79 7.52 5.95
CA ASP A 121 9.02 7.90 5.28
C ASP A 121 9.65 6.64 4.66
N PRO A 122 9.61 6.46 3.34
CA PRO A 122 10.09 5.24 2.70
C PRO A 122 11.60 5.07 2.82
N VAL A 123 12.37 6.15 2.95
CA VAL A 123 13.82 6.08 3.11
C VAL A 123 14.14 5.59 4.51
N ARG A 124 13.57 6.22 5.54
CA ARG A 124 13.78 5.79 6.93
C ARG A 124 13.27 4.37 7.19
N LEU A 125 12.14 4.00 6.60
CA LEU A 125 11.63 2.64 6.69
C LEU A 125 12.63 1.64 6.10
N LYS A 126 13.14 1.90 4.90
CA LYS A 126 14.12 1.01 4.26
C LYS A 126 15.44 0.94 5.04
N GLN A 127 15.88 2.04 5.66
CA GLN A 127 17.05 2.05 6.56
C GLN A 127 16.81 1.18 7.80
N ALA A 128 15.66 1.33 8.47
CA ALA A 128 15.31 0.53 9.64
C ALA A 128 15.22 -0.98 9.32
N LEU A 129 14.83 -1.32 8.09
CA LEU A 129 14.78 -2.69 7.59
C LEU A 129 16.15 -3.20 7.07
N GLY A 130 17.21 -2.38 7.10
CA GLY A 130 18.53 -2.74 6.57
C GLY A 130 18.58 -2.93 5.06
N LEU A 131 17.62 -2.37 4.32
CA LEU A 131 17.51 -2.51 2.87
C LEU A 131 18.37 -1.48 2.10
N ILE A 132 18.73 -0.39 2.77
CA ILE A 132 19.63 0.65 2.29
C ILE A 132 20.53 1.13 3.45
N PRO A 133 21.73 1.66 3.17
CA PRO A 133 22.64 2.21 4.19
C PRO A 133 22.08 3.39 4.98
#